data_AF-A0A5U3FS72-F1
#
_entry.id   AF-A0A5U3FS72-F1
#
_cell.length_a   1.000
_cell.length_b   1.000
_cell.length_c   1.000
_cell.angle_alpha   90.00
_cell.angle_beta   90.00
_cell.angle_gamma   90.00
#
_symmetry.space_group_name_H-M   'P 1'
#
loop_
_entity.id
_entity.type
_entity.pdbx_description
1 polymer ?
#
loop_
_entity_poly.entity_id
_entity_poly.type
_entity_poly.pdbx_seq_one_letter_code
_entity_poly.pdbx_strand_id
1 'polypeptide(L)' 'MRNNRPCFVWRFVSGQNATYTTTAASEREARSRLAVSAAGRLVFAARIRVNGGGQHA' A
#
# COMPACT_ATOMS: atom_id res chain seq x y z
N MET A 1 -9.75 -19.17 1.72
CA MET A 1 -10.09 -18.07 0.79
C MET A 1 -8.80 -17.41 0.31
N ARG A 2 -8.22 -17.84 -0.80
CA ARG A 2 -7.05 -17.16 -1.39
C ARG A 2 -7.59 -15.94 -2.14
N ASN A 3 -7.42 -14.76 -1.57
CA ASN A 3 -7.86 -13.50 -2.15
C ASN A 3 -7.10 -13.30 -3.48
N ASN A 4 -7.62 -13.82 -4.58
CA ASN A 4 -7.07 -13.76 -5.93
C ASN A 4 -7.15 -12.35 -6.53
N ARG A 5 -7.28 -11.32 -5.69
CA ARG A 5 -7.21 -9.93 -6.11
C ARG A 5 -5.74 -9.60 -6.32
N PRO A 6 -5.35 -9.02 -7.47
CA PRO A 6 -3.98 -8.56 -7.67
C PRO A 6 -3.66 -7.56 -6.55
N CYS A 7 -2.73 -7.93 -5.67
CA CYS A 7 -2.27 -7.05 -4.61
C CYS A 7 -1.35 -5.99 -5.21
N PHE A 8 -1.53 -4.75 -4.77
CA PHE A 8 -0.60 -3.66 -5.09
C PHE A 8 0.03 -3.17 -3.80
N VAL A 9 1.33 -2.91 -3.82
CA VAL A 9 2.00 -2.12 -2.79
C VAL A 9 1.78 -0.67 -3.14
N TRP A 10 1.15 0.05 -2.23
CA TRP A 10 0.94 1.49 -2.30
C TRP A 10 1.93 2.17 -1.38
N ARG A 11 2.67 3.13 -1.93
CA ARG A 11 3.64 3.94 -1.19
C ARG A 11 3.14 5.37 -1.12
N PHE A 12 3.11 5.90 0.09
CA PHE A 12 2.76 7.28 0.39
C PHE A 12 3.88 7.93 1.19
N VAL A 13 4.02 9.24 1.04
CA VAL A 13 4.94 10.07 1.83
C VAL A 13 4.15 11.07 2.64
N SER A 14 4.53 11.25 3.89
CA SER A 14 4.03 12.33 4.74
C SER A 14 4.96 13.53 4.64
N GLY A 15 4.41 14.73 4.84
CA GLY A 15 5.20 15.97 4.93
C GLY A 15 6.27 15.96 6.04
N GLN A 16 6.21 15.00 6.97
CA GLN A 16 7.25 14.74 7.97
C GLN A 16 8.42 13.88 7.45
N ASN A 17 8.55 13.74 6.13
CA ASN A 17 9.54 12.85 5.47
C ASN A 17 9.40 11.36 5.84
N ALA A 18 8.27 10.97 6.43
CA ALA A 18 7.97 9.58 6.73
C ALA A 18 7.38 8.90 5.49
N THR A 19 7.92 7.73 5.14
CA THR A 19 7.42 6.91 4.02
C THR A 19 6.58 5.76 4.56
N TYR A 20 5.35 5.65 4.07
CA TYR A 20 4.40 4.61 4.44
C TYR A 20 4.15 3.69 3.27
N THR A 21 4.22 2.38 3.52
CA THR A 21 3.88 1.36 2.52
C THR A 21 2.77 0.48 3.05
N THR A 22 1.81 0.15 2.20
CA THR A 22 0.77 -0.82 2.52
C THR A 22 0.44 -1.63 1.29
N THR A 23 0.11 -2.90 1.50
CA THR A 23 -0.53 -3.69 0.45
C THR A 23 -2.03 -3.38 0.46
N ALA A 24 -2.65 -3.28 -0.71
CA ALA A 24 -4.11 -3.20 -0.86
C ALA A 24 -4.52 -3.50 -2.30
N ALA A 25 -5.77 -3.92 -2.49
CA ALA A 25 -6.33 -4.09 -3.84
C ALA A 25 -6.64 -2.74 -4.52
N SER A 26 -6.84 -1.67 -3.75
CA SER A 26 -7.17 -0.33 -4.25
C SER A 26 -6.52 0.78 -3.44
N GLU A 27 -6.42 1.98 -4.03
CA GLU A 27 -5.86 3.15 -3.37
C GLU A 27 -6.67 3.59 -2.14
N ARG A 28 -8.01 3.51 -2.25
CA ARG A 28 -8.91 3.87 -1.14
C ARG A 28 -8.71 2.95 0.05
N GLU A 29 -8.56 1.65 -0.20
CA GLU A 29 -8.27 0.67 0.85
C GLU A 29 -6.87 0.91 1.44
N ALA A 30 -5.87 1.22 0.60
CA ALA A 30 -4.53 1.59 1.06
C ALA A 30 -4.56 2.83 1.96
N ARG A 31 -5.25 3.90 1.55
CA ARG A 31 -5.45 5.10 2.36
C ARG A 31 -6.21 4.81 3.64
N SER A 32 -7.21 3.95 3.61
CA SER A 32 -7.94 3.56 4.82
C SER A 32 -7.05 2.84 5.83
N ARG A 33 -6.17 1.93 5.36
CA ARG A 33 -5.18 1.24 6.22
C ARG A 33 -4.16 2.21 6.81
N LEU A 34 -3.70 3.18 6.02
CA LEU A 34 -2.73 4.17 6.47
C LEU A 34 -3.34 5.29 7.31
N ALA A 35 -4.61 5.63 7.12
CA ALA A 35 -5.30 6.65 7.91
C ALA A 35 -5.44 6.25 9.39
N VAL A 36 -5.45 4.95 9.68
CA VAL A 36 -5.39 4.44 11.07
C VAL A 36 -3.99 4.66 11.69
N SER A 37 -2.95 4.81 10.86
CA SER A 37 -1.55 4.87 11.30
C SER A 37 -0.88 6.24 11.13
N ALA A 38 -1.40 7.13 10.29
CA ALA A 38 -0.80 8.41 9.96
C ALA A 38 -1.85 9.53 9.98
N ALA A 39 -1.84 10.35 11.04
CA ALA A 39 -2.67 11.54 11.19
C ALA A 39 -2.13 12.73 10.37
N GLY A 40 -1.83 12.52 9.08
CA GLY A 40 -1.16 13.53 8.25
C GLY A 40 -1.54 13.45 6.77
N ARG A 41 -1.20 14.51 6.03
CA ARG A 41 -1.43 14.61 4.59
C ARG A 41 -0.51 13.63 3.85
N LEU A 42 -1.03 12.44 3.54
CA LEU A 42 -0.33 11.43 2.76
C LEU A 42 -0.38 11.80 1.28
N VAL A 43 0.80 11.94 0.66
CA VAL A 43 0.96 12.16 -0.78
C VAL A 43 1.26 10.81 -1.44
N PHE A 44 0.52 10.49 -2.50
CA PHE A 44 0.79 9.29 -3.29
C PHE A 44 2.17 9.40 -3.96
N ALA A 45 3.00 8.38 -3.79
CA ALA A 45 4.34 8.35 -4.37
C ALA A 45 4.52 7.25 -5.41
N ALA A 46 4.03 6.04 -5.14
CA ALA A 46 4.16 4.93 -6.07
C ALA A 46 3.12 3.84 -5.86
N ARG A 47 2.82 3.11 -6.94
CA ARG A 47 2.02 1.89 -6.94
C ARG A 47 2.79 0.78 -7.63
N ILE A 48 3.04 -0.31 -6.92
CA ILE A 48 3.80 -1.46 -7.41
C ILE A 48 2.87 -2.66 -7.45
N ARG A 49 2.75 -3.33 -8.60
CA ARG A 49 1.95 -4.56 -8.72
C ARG A 49 2.72 -5.71 -8.07
N VAL A 50 2.14 -6.34 -7.06
CA VAL A 50 2.67 -7.57 -6.49
C VAL A 50 2.16 -8.69 -7.37
N ASN A 51 3.02 -9.19 -8.26
CA ASN A 51 2.73 -10.43 -8.95
C ASN A 51 2.94 -11.56 -7.93
N GLY A 52 1.92 -12.39 -7.72
CA GLY A 52 1.97 -13.50 -6.76
C GLY A 52 2.86 -14.67 -7.23
N GLY A 53 4.01 -14.39 -7.83
CA GLY A 53 5.07 -15.39 -8.04
C GLY A 53 5.79 -15.60 -6.71
N GLY A 54 5.77 -16.83 -6.21
CA GLY A 54 6.32 -17.23 -4.90
C GLY A 54 7.76 -16.75 -4.65
N GLN A 55 8.27 -16.65 -3.42
CA GLN A 55 8.13 -17.60 -2.31
C GLN A 55 7.97 -19.03 -2.82
N HIS A 56 8.88 -19.52 -3.66
CA HIS A 56 9.21 -20.94 -3.78
C HIS A 56 10.57 -21.06 -4.52
N ALA A 57 11.49 -21.75 -3.85
CA ALA A 57 12.92 -21.97 -4.13
C ALA A 57 13.87 -20.84 -3.71
#